data_AF-A0A3B9C1K5-F1
#
_entry.id   AF-A0A3B9C1K5-F1
#
_cell.length_a   1.000
_cell.length_b   1.000
_cell.length_c   1.000
_cell.angle_alpha   90.00
_cell.angle_beta   90.00
_cell.angle_gamma   90.00
#
_symmetry.space_group_name_H-M   'P 1'
#
loop_
_entity.id
_entity.type
_entity.pdbx_description
1 polymer ?
#
loop_
_entity_poly.entity_id
_entity_poly.type
_entity_poly.pdbx_seq_one_letter_code
_entity_poly.pdbx_strand_id
1 'polypeptide(L)'
;KDKNQHIFLLLHADWCGICKGFIADVMPDQDVALSINNKIIVAMVDGDMPGGADLKTKYAVSAYPTMVIVDKDENTLLKRQGQIEKQEFVDWITPYLK
;
A
#
# COMPACT_ATOMS: atom_id res chain seq x y z
N LYS A 1 -1.74 -13.94 21.32
CA LYS A 1 -1.27 -12.55 21.43
C LYS A 1 -1.59 -11.89 20.10
N ASP A 2 -2.76 -11.26 20.01
CA ASP A 2 -3.20 -10.47 18.87
C ASP A 2 -2.19 -9.37 18.58
N LYS A 3 -1.32 -9.60 17.60
CA LYS A 3 -0.62 -8.51 16.94
C LYS A 3 -1.67 -7.88 16.04
N ASN A 4 -2.06 -6.63 16.28
CA ASN A 4 -2.78 -5.82 15.30
C ASN A 4 -1.94 -5.80 14.02
N GLN A 5 -2.22 -6.73 13.12
CA GLN A 5 -1.45 -6.93 11.91
C GLN A 5 -2.16 -6.14 10.82
N HIS A 6 -1.61 -4.97 10.52
CA HIS A 6 -2.08 -4.15 9.41
C HIS A 6 -1.53 -4.71 8.10
N ILE A 7 -2.28 -4.54 7.02
CA ILE A 7 -1.87 -4.90 5.67
C ILE A 7 -1.83 -3.62 4.84
N PHE A 8 -0.67 -3.32 4.27
CA PHE A 8 -0.49 -2.30 3.26
C PHE A 8 -0.68 -2.91 1.88
N LEU A 9 -1.76 -2.53 1.21
CA LEU A 9 -2.12 -2.91 -0.14
C LEU A 9 -1.73 -1.79 -1.10
N LEU A 10 -0.87 -2.10 -2.07
CA LEU A 10 -0.56 -1.23 -3.19
C LEU A 10 -1.18 -1.82 -4.47
N LEU A 11 -2.26 -1.20 -4.94
CA LEU A 11 -2.79 -1.47 -6.27
C LEU A 11 -2.02 -0.65 -7.30
N HIS A 12 -1.42 -1.34 -8.26
CA HIS A 12 -0.64 -0.79 -9.35
C HIS A 12 -1.08 -1.38 -10.69
N ALA A 13 -0.44 -0.93 -11.77
CA ALA A 13 -0.52 -1.54 -13.08
C ALA A 13 0.84 -1.47 -13.78
N ASP A 14 1.16 -2.43 -14.64
CA ASP A 14 2.45 -2.50 -15.34
C ASP A 14 2.74 -1.28 -16.25
N TRP A 15 1.71 -0.61 -16.75
CA TRP A 15 1.86 0.60 -17.57
C TRP A 15 2.01 1.89 -16.72
N CYS A 16 1.82 1.80 -15.40
CA CYS A 16 1.87 2.96 -14.50
C CYS A 16 3.31 3.34 -14.14
N GLY A 17 3.86 4.35 -14.83
CA GLY A 17 5.21 4.87 -14.57
C GLY A 17 5.40 5.40 -13.14
N ILE A 18 4.41 6.11 -12.60
CA ILE A 18 4.44 6.64 -11.22
C ILE A 18 4.50 5.48 -10.21
N CYS A 19 3.77 4.39 -10.46
CA CYS A 19 3.79 3.21 -9.60
C CYS A 19 5.19 2.57 -9.57
N LYS A 20 5.83 2.45 -10.73
CA LYS A 20 7.19 1.91 -10.83
C LYS A 20 8.20 2.77 -10.08
N GLY A 21 8.11 4.10 -10.19
CA GLY A 21 8.94 5.03 -9.42
C GLY A 21 8.75 4.84 -7.92
N PHE A 22 7.50 4.84 -7.45
CA PHE A 22 7.21 4.60 -6.02
C PHE A 22 7.75 3.26 -5.52
N ILE A 23 7.55 2.17 -6.28
CA ILE A 23 8.04 0.84 -5.91
C ILE A 23 9.57 0.78 -5.92
N ALA A 24 10.23 1.44 -6.86
CA ALA A 24 11.69 1.42 -6.99
C ALA A 24 12.39 2.34 -5.98
N ASP A 25 11.78 3.46 -5.61
CA ASP A 25 12.43 4.51 -4.83
C ASP A 25 12.01 4.51 -3.35
N VAL A 26 10.77 4.13 -3.05
CA VAL A 26 10.21 4.22 -1.68
C VAL A 26 10.22 2.88 -0.97
N MET A 27 9.78 1.80 -1.62
CA MET A 27 9.68 0.47 -0.98
C MET A 27 11.02 -0.14 -0.52
N PRO A 28 12.14 -0.04 -1.28
CA PRO A 28 13.42 -0.60 -0.85
C PRO A 28 14.19 0.32 0.11
N ASP A 29 13.66 1.52 0.39
CA ASP A 29 14.29 2.42 1.34
C ASP A 29 14.42 1.75 2.72
N GLN A 30 15.59 1.89 3.35
CA GLN A 30 15.91 1.15 4.56
C GLN A 30 14.96 1.50 5.72
N ASP A 31 14.60 2.78 5.86
CA ASP A 31 13.71 3.22 6.95
C ASP A 31 12.29 2.71 6.74
N VAL A 32 11.82 2.70 5.48
CA VAL A 32 10.53 2.13 5.08
C VAL A 32 10.50 0.62 5.30
N ALA A 33 11.51 -0.10 4.80
CA ALA A 33 11.60 -1.55 4.89
C ALA A 33 11.68 -2.03 6.34
N LEU A 34 12.47 -1.35 7.19
CA LEU A 34 12.59 -1.67 8.61
C LEU A 34 11.28 -1.40 9.37
N SER A 35 10.62 -0.30 9.05
CA SER A 35 9.33 0.07 9.63
C SER A 35 8.25 -0.97 9.31
N ILE A 36 8.22 -1.44 8.06
CA ILE A 36 7.20 -2.35 7.56
C ILE A 36 7.44 -3.80 7.99
N ASN A 37 8.66 -4.34 7.81
CA ASN A 37 8.94 -5.79 7.84
C ASN A 37 8.48 -6.53 9.11
N ASN A 38 8.37 -5.84 10.24
CA ASN A 38 7.98 -6.45 11.51
C ASN A 38 6.57 -6.07 12.00
N LYS A 39 5.88 -5.17 11.28
CA LYS A 39 4.66 -4.49 11.75
C LYS A 39 3.50 -4.55 10.76
N ILE A 40 3.80 -4.50 9.46
CA ILE A 40 2.81 -4.42 8.39
C ILE A 40 3.12 -5.46 7.34
N ILE A 41 2.09 -6.19 6.87
CA ILE A 41 2.22 -7.05 5.68
C ILE A 41 2.12 -6.16 4.44
N VAL A 42 3.08 -6.26 3.52
CA VAL A 42 2.97 -5.61 2.21
C VAL A 42 2.37 -6.57 1.21
N ALA A 43 1.34 -6.11 0.49
CA ALA A 43 0.79 -6.80 -0.65
C ALA A 43 0.70 -5.83 -1.84
N MET A 44 1.41 -6.15 -2.91
CA MET A 44 1.35 -5.41 -4.16
C MET A 44 0.51 -6.21 -5.15
N VAL A 45 -0.49 -5.57 -5.76
CA VAL A 45 -1.42 -6.24 -6.67
C VAL A 45 -1.52 -5.44 -7.96
N ASP A 46 -1.32 -6.12 -9.08
CA ASP A 46 -1.68 -5.56 -10.37
C ASP A 46 -3.21 -5.57 -10.51
N GLY A 47 -3.82 -4.39 -10.56
CA GLY A 47 -5.26 -4.23 -10.64
C GLY A 47 -5.84 -4.64 -12.00
N ASP A 48 -5.04 -4.80 -13.04
CA ASP A 48 -5.46 -5.22 -14.38
C ASP A 48 -5.34 -6.74 -14.60
N MET A 49 -4.69 -7.46 -13.68
CA MET A 49 -4.59 -8.91 -13.68
C MET A 49 -5.81 -9.58 -13.00
N PRO A 50 -6.09 -10.87 -13.28
CA PRO A 50 -7.15 -11.62 -12.61
C PRO A 50 -7.03 -11.56 -11.09
N GLY A 51 -8.13 -11.23 -10.40
CA GLY A 51 -8.16 -10.98 -8.94
C GLY A 51 -7.98 -9.50 -8.55
N GLY A 52 -7.38 -8.67 -9.41
CA GLY A 52 -7.27 -7.23 -9.20
C GLY A 52 -8.62 -6.50 -9.30
N ALA A 53 -9.52 -6.96 -10.17
CA ALA A 53 -10.85 -6.36 -10.39
C ALA A 53 -11.73 -6.32 -9.12
N ASP A 54 -11.70 -7.39 -8.32
CA ASP A 54 -12.47 -7.46 -7.08
C ASP A 54 -11.94 -6.48 -6.04
N LEU A 55 -10.61 -6.35 -5.94
CA LEU A 55 -9.95 -5.41 -5.04
C LEU A 55 -10.18 -3.95 -5.48
N LYS A 56 -10.19 -3.68 -6.79
CA LYS A 56 -10.55 -2.36 -7.33
C LYS A 56 -11.96 -1.94 -6.91
N THR A 57 -12.91 -2.87 -7.02
CA THR A 57 -14.29 -2.64 -6.60
C THR A 57 -14.37 -2.44 -5.09
N LYS A 58 -13.79 -3.36 -4.32
CA LYS A 58 -13.84 -3.37 -2.85
C LYS A 58 -13.26 -2.10 -2.23
N TYR A 59 -12.10 -1.65 -2.72
CA TYR A 59 -11.42 -0.47 -2.18
C TYR A 59 -11.76 0.83 -2.93
N ALA A 60 -12.71 0.79 -3.88
CA ALA A 60 -13.11 1.90 -4.73
C ALA A 60 -11.89 2.63 -5.32
N VAL A 61 -11.11 1.87 -6.10
CA VAL A 61 -9.90 2.30 -6.81
C VAL A 61 -10.30 3.01 -8.08
N SER A 62 -9.90 4.27 -8.23
CA SER A 62 -10.19 5.10 -9.40
C SER A 62 -8.93 5.57 -10.14
N ALA A 63 -7.76 5.48 -9.51
CA ALA A 63 -6.49 5.87 -10.09
C ALA A 63 -5.34 4.99 -9.55
N TYR A 64 -4.22 4.96 -10.27
CA TYR A 64 -3.01 4.31 -9.81
C TYR A 64 -1.90 5.35 -9.52
N PRO A 65 -1.00 5.07 -8.56
CA PRO A 65 -1.10 3.99 -7.58
C PRO A 65 -2.26 4.25 -6.61
N THR A 66 -2.90 3.19 -6.11
CA THR A 66 -3.79 3.29 -4.94
C THR A 66 -3.17 2.52 -3.79
N MET A 67 -3.00 3.22 -2.69
CA MET A 67 -2.43 2.74 -1.45
C MET A 67 -3.54 2.61 -0.41
N VAL A 68 -3.67 1.44 0.20
CA VAL A 68 -4.69 1.16 1.21
C VAL A 68 -4.02 0.50 2.40
N ILE A 69 -4.34 0.95 3.61
CA ILE A 69 -4.03 0.21 4.83
C ILE A 69 -5.33 -0.40 5.34
N VAL A 70 -5.31 -1.72 5.59
CA VAL A 70 -6.43 -2.45 6.16
C VAL A 70 -6.04 -3.15 7.45
N ASP A 71 -7.01 -3.40 8.32
CA ASP A 71 -6.84 -4.31 9.45
C ASP A 71 -6.99 -5.79 9.03
N LYS A 72 -6.85 -6.70 10.01
CA LYS A 72 -7.01 -8.14 9.80
C LYS A 72 -8.41 -8.57 9.35
N ASP A 73 -9.41 -7.73 9.59
CA ASP A 73 -10.81 -7.97 9.23
C ASP A 73 -11.16 -7.24 7.91
N GLU A 74 -10.12 -6.77 7.19
CA GLU A 74 -10.18 -6.13 5.88
C GLU A 74 -10.88 -4.75 5.89
N ASN A 75 -11.07 -4.15 7.07
CA ASN A 75 -11.60 -2.78 7.17
C ASN A 75 -10.55 -1.78 6.70
N THR A 76 -10.97 -0.83 5.87
CA THR A 76 -10.08 0.23 5.39
C THR A 76 -9.80 1.23 6.51
N LEU A 77 -8.54 1.32 6.93
CA LEU A 77 -8.06 2.28 7.92
C LEU A 77 -7.58 3.57 7.24
N LEU A 78 -6.84 3.41 6.14
CA LEU A 78 -6.40 4.52 5.30
C LEU A 78 -6.53 4.16 3.83
N LYS A 79 -6.81 5.18 3.00
CA LYS A 79 -6.72 5.10 1.55
C LYS A 79 -6.12 6.38 1.00
N ARG A 80 -5.22 6.25 0.04
CA ARG A 80 -4.68 7.34 -0.76
C ARG A 80 -4.56 6.90 -2.22
N GLN A 81 -4.80 7.82 -3.13
CA GLN A 81 -4.67 7.57 -4.57
C GLN A 81 -3.75 8.62 -5.18
N GLY A 82 -2.96 8.21 -6.17
CA GLY A 82 -2.02 9.06 -6.89
C GLY A 82 -0.63 9.13 -6.27
N GLN A 83 0.19 10.04 -6.80
CA GLN A 83 1.57 10.22 -6.40
C GLN A 83 1.69 10.62 -4.91
N ILE A 84 2.72 10.11 -4.27
CA ILE A 84 3.14 10.48 -2.93
C ILE A 84 4.66 10.54 -2.91
N GLU A 85 5.20 11.56 -2.27
CA GLU A 85 6.65 11.68 -2.06
C GLU A 85 7.08 10.78 -0.89
N LYS A 86 8.35 10.34 -0.91
CA LYS A 86 8.89 9.39 0.09
C LYS A 86 8.59 9.81 1.54
N GLN A 87 8.90 11.06 1.91
CA GLN A 87 8.71 11.53 3.28
C GLN A 87 7.24 11.53 3.68
N GLU A 88 6.38 11.95 2.76
CA GLU A 88 4.93 11.97 3.00
C GLU A 88 4.37 10.55 3.15
N PHE A 89 4.92 9.58 2.43
CA PHE A 89 4.57 8.16 2.59
C PHE A 89 4.94 7.65 3.98
N VAL A 90 6.15 7.93 4.45
CA VAL A 90 6.60 7.55 5.80
C VAL A 90 5.67 8.16 6.86
N ASP A 91 5.39 9.45 6.78
CA ASP A 91 4.53 10.14 7.73
C ASP A 91 3.09 9.57 7.70
N TRP A 92 2.60 9.22 6.52
CA TRP A 92 1.27 8.66 6.32
C TRP A 92 1.11 7.26 6.94
N ILE A 93 2.12 6.38 6.84
CA ILE A 93 2.06 5.03 7.42
C ILE A 93 2.43 5.00 8.91
N THR A 94 3.18 6.00 9.41
CA THR A 94 3.73 6.03 10.77
C THR A 94 2.73 5.74 11.89
N PRO A 95 1.47 6.26 11.87
CA PRO A 95 0.48 5.94 12.90
C PRO A 95 0.15 4.45 13.03
N TYR A 96 0.41 3.65 11.99
CA TYR A 96 0.05 2.23 11.87
C TYR A 96 1.23 1.28 12.06
N LEU A 97 2.42 1.81 12.35
CA LEU A 97 3.64 1.05 12.65
C LEU A 97 3.76 0.60 14.11
N LYS A 98 2.82 1.00 14.99
CA LYS A 98 2.91 0.77 16.43
C LYS A 98 2.47 -0.62 16.85
#